data_AF-A0A0L9T8A9-F1
#
_entry.id   AF-A0A0L9T8A9-F1
#
_cell.length_a   1.000
_cell.length_b   1.000
_cell.length_c   1.000
_cell.angle_alpha   90.00
_cell.angle_beta   90.00
_cell.angle_gamma   90.00
#
_symmetry.space_group_name_H-M   'P 1'
#
loop_
_entity.id
_entity.type
_entity.pdbx_description
1 polymer ?
#
loop_
_entity_poly.entity_id
_entity_poly.type
_entity_poly.pdbx_seq_one_letter_code
_entity_poly.pdbx_strand_id
1 'polypeptide(L)'
;MMGEQLYGLSVRSLQDLENQLEMSLQGVRMKKEQILKDEIQELNRKGNLIFQENVELYKKVYGTTDSATTSRNAFVPLPFGMHAGGPPQELVQLQLCQPEQEAYETSDTATK
;
A
#
# COMPACT_ATOMS: atom_id res chain seq x y z
N MET A 1 -10.09 -28.29 -6.03
CA MET A 1 -11.30 -29.00 -6.51
C MET A 1 -12.43 -27.99 -6.68
N MET A 2 -13.32 -28.18 -7.64
CA MET A 2 -14.44 -27.24 -7.91
C MET A 2 -15.77 -27.66 -7.23
N GLY A 3 -15.72 -28.58 -6.25
CA GLY A 3 -16.93 -29.09 -5.60
C GLY A 3 -17.76 -30.02 -6.49
N GLU A 4 -17.17 -30.57 -7.55
CA GLU A 4 -17.83 -31.49 -8.48
C GLU A 4 -17.67 -32.95 -8.04
N GLN A 5 -18.61 -33.81 -8.46
CA GLN A 5 -18.56 -35.27 -8.26
C GLN A 5 -18.46 -35.73 -6.80
N LEU A 6 -19.14 -35.04 -5.88
CA LEU A 6 -19.18 -35.41 -4.46
C LEU A 6 -20.10 -36.60 -4.15
N TYR A 7 -20.84 -37.10 -5.15
CA TYR A 7 -21.75 -38.24 -4.99
C TYR A 7 -20.96 -39.52 -4.63
N GLY A 8 -21.50 -40.31 -3.71
CA GLY A 8 -20.85 -41.54 -3.26
C GLY A 8 -19.77 -41.36 -2.19
N LEU A 9 -19.46 -40.11 -1.80
CA LEU A 9 -18.66 -39.86 -0.60
C LEU A 9 -19.47 -40.10 0.67
N SER A 10 -18.82 -40.66 1.69
CA SER A 10 -19.41 -40.75 3.02
C SER A 10 -19.49 -39.36 3.66
N VAL A 11 -20.40 -39.17 4.62
CA VAL A 11 -20.50 -37.94 5.42
C VAL A 11 -19.15 -37.58 6.06
N ARG A 12 -18.40 -38.57 6.53
CA ARG A 12 -17.08 -38.36 7.13
C ARG A 12 -16.06 -37.81 6.11
N SER A 13 -16.03 -38.39 4.92
CA SER A 13 -15.13 -37.95 3.84
C SER A 13 -15.49 -36.54 3.34
N LEU A 14 -16.77 -36.19 3.34
CA LEU A 14 -17.22 -34.83 3.03
C LEU A 14 -16.77 -33.84 4.10
N GLN A 15 -16.90 -34.19 5.39
CA GLN A 15 -16.42 -33.34 6.49
C GLN A 15 -14.91 -33.13 6.44
N ASP A 16 -14.13 -34.19 6.18
CA ASP A 16 -12.67 -34.09 6.06
C ASP A 16 -12.28 -33.17 4.88
N LEU A 17 -13.02 -33.26 3.77
CA LEU A 17 -12.83 -32.40 2.61
C LEU A 17 -13.16 -30.93 2.91
N GLU A 18 -14.27 -30.66 3.60
CA GLU A 18 -14.63 -29.31 4.03
C GLU A 18 -13.55 -28.70 4.93
N ASN A 19 -13.09 -29.44 5.93
CA ASN A 19 -12.02 -28.99 6.84
C ASN A 19 -10.72 -28.68 6.07
N GLN A 20 -10.35 -29.54 5.11
CA GLN A 20 -9.16 -29.30 4.28
C GLN A 20 -9.32 -28.05 3.41
N LEU A 21 -10.49 -27.83 2.82
CA LEU A 21 -10.77 -26.65 2.00
C LEU A 21 -10.76 -25.39 2.85
N GLU A 22 -11.37 -25.41 4.03
CA GLU A 22 -11.37 -24.29 4.98
C GLU A 22 -9.94 -23.90 5.38
N MET A 23 -9.14 -24.87 5.84
CA MET A 23 -7.75 -24.62 6.22
C MET A 23 -6.92 -24.08 5.04
N SER A 24 -7.09 -24.66 3.85
CA SER A 24 -6.32 -24.22 2.67
C SER A 24 -6.74 -22.82 2.21
N LEU A 25 -8.04 -22.49 2.24
CA LEU A 25 -8.56 -21.17 1.89
C LEU A 25 -8.10 -20.11 2.90
N GLN A 26 -8.12 -20.43 4.20
CA GLN A 26 -7.59 -19.56 5.24
C GLN A 26 -6.10 -19.29 5.00
N GLY A 27 -5.30 -20.32 4.69
CA GLY A 27 -3.89 -20.17 4.34
C GLY A 27 -3.66 -19.27 3.12
N VAL A 28 -4.47 -19.41 2.07
CA VAL A 28 -4.41 -18.54 0.87
C VAL A 28 -4.77 -17.09 1.22
N ARG A 29 -5.81 -16.86 2.03
CA ARG A 29 -6.23 -15.52 2.47
C ARG A 29 -5.13 -14.84 3.28
N MET A 30 -4.59 -15.52 4.28
CA MET A 30 -3.49 -15.02 5.12
C MET A 30 -2.27 -14.64 4.28
N LYS A 31 -1.87 -15.51 3.33
CA LYS A 31 -0.73 -15.23 2.45
C LYS A 31 -0.98 -14.03 1.54
N LYS A 32 -2.18 -13.91 0.97
CA LYS A 32 -2.56 -12.77 0.12
C LYS A 32 -2.55 -11.47 0.92
N GLU A 33 -3.09 -11.47 2.13
CA GLU A 33 -3.10 -10.30 3.01
C GLU A 33 -1.69 -9.87 3.39
N GLN A 34 -0.83 -10.82 3.79
CA GLN A 34 0.56 -10.53 4.12
C GLN A 34 1.31 -9.91 2.94
N ILE A 35 1.21 -10.49 1.74
CA ILE A 35 1.85 -9.94 0.53
C ILE A 35 1.38 -8.52 0.23
N LEU A 36 0.07 -8.27 0.28
CA LEU A 36 -0.48 -6.94 0.01
C LEU A 36 -0.03 -5.92 1.06
N LYS A 37 0.00 -6.31 2.33
CA LYS A 37 0.48 -5.47 3.43
C LYS A 37 1.95 -5.11 3.24
N ASP A 38 2.78 -6.09 2.92
CA ASP A 38 4.22 -5.89 2.69
C ASP A 38 4.46 -4.97 1.49
N GLU A 39 3.75 -5.17 0.37
CA GLU A 39 3.84 -4.32 -0.82
C GLU A 39 3.44 -2.87 -0.53
N ILE A 40 2.33 -2.66 0.19
CA ILE A 40 1.89 -1.32 0.61
C ILE A 40 2.95 -0.65 1.49
N GLN A 41 3.54 -1.37 2.44
CA GLN A 41 4.60 -0.84 3.30
C GLN A 41 5.86 -0.48 2.51
N GLU A 42 6.27 -1.33 1.56
CA GLU A 42 7.43 -1.09 0.72
C GLU A 42 7.22 0.12 -0.20
N LEU A 43 6.06 0.23 -0.83
CA LEU A 43 5.70 1.38 -1.69
C LEU A 43 5.67 2.68 -0.89
N ASN A 44 5.08 2.68 0.31
CA ASN A 44 5.08 3.85 1.18
C ASN A 44 6.51 4.28 1.57
N ARG A 45 7.39 3.31 1.90
CA ARG A 45 8.79 3.60 2.21
C ARG A 45 9.51 4.22 1.01
N LYS A 46 9.34 3.66 -0.19
CA LYS A 46 9.94 4.19 -1.43
C LYS A 46 9.41 5.58 -1.76
N GLY A 47 8.10 5.79 -1.66
CA GLY A 47 7.47 7.09 -1.88
C GLY A 47 8.03 8.17 -0.94
N ASN A 48 8.19 7.85 0.34
CA ASN A 48 8.77 8.76 1.34
C ASN A 48 10.23 9.10 1.05
N LEU A 49 11.04 8.13 0.61
CA LEU A 49 12.45 8.38 0.26
C LEU A 49 12.56 9.31 -0.95
N ILE A 50 11.82 9.01 -2.02
CA ILE A 50 11.80 9.84 -3.23
C ILE A 50 11.31 11.25 -2.92
N PHE A 51 10.30 11.39 -2.04
CA PHE A 51 9.83 12.69 -1.60
C PHE A 51 10.92 13.50 -0.90
N GLN A 52 11.66 12.88 0.04
CA GLN A 52 12.76 13.55 0.74
C GLN A 52 13.87 13.98 -0.22
N GLU A 53 14.30 13.09 -1.13
CA GLU A 53 15.30 13.39 -2.14
C GLU A 53 14.86 14.54 -3.06
N ASN A 54 13.60 14.53 -3.52
CA ASN A 54 13.06 15.61 -4.33
C ASN A 54 13.08 16.94 -3.57
N VAL A 55 12.67 16.97 -2.31
CA VAL A 55 12.72 18.18 -1.48
C VAL A 55 14.16 18.71 -1.37
N GLU A 56 15.15 17.84 -1.17
CA GLU A 56 16.55 18.24 -1.15
C GLU A 56 17.04 18.77 -2.50
N LEU A 57 16.68 18.12 -3.59
CA LEU A 57 17.03 18.55 -4.95
C LEU A 57 16.39 19.91 -5.27
N TYR A 58 15.11 20.12 -4.94
CA TYR A 58 14.45 21.42 -5.06
C TYR A 58 15.18 22.51 -4.27
N LYS A 59 15.57 22.24 -3.02
CA LYS A 59 16.40 23.18 -2.23
C LYS A 59 17.75 23.46 -2.88
N LYS A 60 18.40 22.49 -3.52
CA LYS A 60 19.67 22.71 -4.21
C LYS A 60 19.52 23.51 -5.50
N VAL A 61 18.46 23.27 -6.28
CA VAL A 61 18.21 23.95 -7.56
C VAL A 61 17.73 25.40 -7.36
N TYR A 62 16.87 25.62 -6.35
CA TYR A 62 16.19 26.91 -6.15
C TYR A 62 16.57 27.63 -4.85
N GLY A 63 17.24 26.97 -3.90
CA GLY A 63 17.61 27.53 -2.60
C GLY A 63 18.93 28.31 -2.57
N THR A 64 19.53 28.59 -3.73
CA THR A 64 20.70 29.49 -3.85
C THR A 64 20.29 30.82 -4.49
N THR A 65 19.41 31.57 -3.84
CA THR A 65 19.07 32.96 -4.18
C THR A 65 19.56 33.98 -3.15
N ASP A 66 20.50 33.60 -2.27
CA ASP A 66 21.05 34.51 -1.25
C ASP A 66 22.58 34.69 -1.35
N SER A 67 23.16 34.56 -2.54
CA SER A 67 24.55 34.96 -2.78
C SER A 67 24.69 35.57 -4.17
N ALA A 68 24.56 36.89 -4.20
CA ALA A 68 25.00 37.84 -5.21
C ALA A 68 25.67 37.24 -6.47
N THR A 69 24.97 37.23 -7.60
CA THR A 69 25.52 37.69 -8.90
C THR A 69 24.41 37.78 -9.96
N THR A 70 24.22 39.01 -10.44
CA THR A 70 23.75 39.42 -11.75
C THR A 70 23.83 38.34 -12.84
N SER A 71 22.69 37.88 -13.36
CA SER A 71 22.48 37.74 -14.82
C SER A 71 21.02 37.43 -15.11
N ARG A 72 20.36 38.35 -15.82
CA ARG A 72 19.06 38.17 -16.45
C ARG A 72 19.12 36.96 -17.37
N ASN A 73 18.53 35.84 -16.95
CA ASN A 73 17.88 34.84 -17.79
C ASN A 73 17.22 33.81 -16.85
N ALA A 74 16.13 34.22 -16.20
CA ALA A 74 15.27 33.28 -15.47
C ALA A 74 14.58 32.39 -16.51
N PHE A 75 15.28 31.33 -16.92
CA PHE A 75 14.71 30.26 -17.72
C PHE A 75 13.63 29.60 -16.88
N VAL A 76 12.38 29.86 -17.24
CA VAL A 76 11.21 29.18 -16.69
C VAL A 76 11.06 27.86 -17.45
N PRO A 77 10.94 26.73 -16.73
CA PRO A 77 10.16 25.62 -17.26
C PRO A 77 9.01 25.28 -16.31
N LEU A 78 7.78 25.57 -16.76
CA LEU A 78 6.54 24.91 -16.32
C LEU A 78 6.63 23.41 -16.65
N PRO A 79 6.00 22.49 -15.86
CA PRO A 79 4.58 22.16 -16.05
C PRO A 79 3.78 21.95 -14.74
N PHE A 80 4.41 22.00 -13.57
CA PHE A 80 3.73 21.92 -12.28
C PHE A 80 3.69 23.31 -11.68
N GLY A 81 2.51 23.93 -11.63
CA GLY A 81 2.32 25.35 -11.29
C GLY A 81 2.76 25.72 -9.88
N MET A 82 4.06 25.93 -9.66
CA MET A 82 4.60 26.48 -8.43
C MET A 82 5.17 27.88 -8.68
N HIS A 83 4.46 28.88 -8.15
CA HIS A 83 5.02 30.22 -7.98
C HIS A 83 6.23 30.14 -7.05
N ALA A 84 7.30 30.86 -7.42
CA ALA A 84 8.45 31.09 -6.57
C ALA A 84 7.99 31.74 -5.24
N GLY A 85 7.84 30.94 -4.19
CA GLY A 85 7.41 31.41 -2.86
C GLY A 85 6.48 30.50 -2.07
N GLY A 86 5.97 29.40 -2.62
CA GLY A 86 5.12 28.44 -1.88
C GLY A 86 5.89 27.28 -1.26
N PRO A 87 5.54 26.78 -0.05
CA PRO A 87 6.18 25.61 0.53
C PRO A 87 5.87 24.35 -0.32
N PRO A 88 6.81 23.38 -0.41
CA PRO A 88 6.73 22.21 -1.29
C PRO A 88 5.77 21.12 -0.77
N GLN A 89 4.66 21.51 -0.14
CA GLN A 89 3.98 20.68 0.86
C GLN A 89 2.80 19.83 0.37
N GLU A 90 2.41 19.91 -0.90
CA GLU A 90 1.13 19.29 -1.30
C GLU A 90 1.23 18.08 -2.24
N LEU A 91 2.40 17.75 -2.79
CA LEU A 91 2.36 16.94 -4.00
C LEU A 91 2.13 15.44 -3.79
N VAL A 92 2.54 14.80 -2.69
CA VAL A 92 2.33 13.34 -2.53
C VAL A 92 2.41 12.90 -1.05
N GLN A 93 1.37 13.12 -0.26
CA GLN A 93 1.10 12.19 0.85
C GLN A 93 0.23 11.08 0.28
N LEU A 94 0.84 9.97 -0.13
CA LEU A 94 0.09 8.75 -0.43
C LEU A 94 -0.47 8.23 0.90
N GLN A 95 -1.60 8.78 1.36
CA GLN A 95 -2.44 8.13 2.35
C GLN A 95 -3.06 6.90 1.69
N LEU A 96 -2.25 5.86 1.45
CA LEU A 96 -2.76 4.55 1.11
C LEU A 96 -3.51 4.07 2.35
N CYS A 97 -4.83 3.93 2.24
CA CYS A 97 -5.67 3.38 3.30
C CYS A 97 -5.00 2.11 3.82
N GLN A 98 -4.71 2.07 5.12
CA GLN A 98 -4.29 0.83 5.74
C GLN A 98 -5.46 -0.16 5.61
N PRO A 99 -5.22 -1.44 5.31
CA PRO A 99 -6.27 -2.44 5.41
C PRO A 99 -6.79 -2.41 6.84
N GLU A 100 -8.04 -1.98 7.03
CA GLU A 100 -8.73 -2.05 8.30
C GLU A 100 -8.75 -3.53 8.71
N GLN A 101 -8.05 -3.85 9.79
CA GLN A 101 -8.18 -5.16 10.42
C GLN A 101 -9.56 -5.19 11.06
N GLU A 102 -10.57 -5.67 10.33
CA GLU A 102 -11.72 -6.28 10.97
C GLU A 102 -11.19 -7.51 11.70
N ALA A 103 -10.95 -7.34 12.99
CA ALA A 103 -10.75 -8.44 13.91
C ALA A 103 -11.97 -9.36 13.76
N TYR A 104 -11.76 -10.53 13.17
CA TYR A 104 -12.71 -11.63 13.28
C TYR A 104 -12.65 -12.16 14.71
N GLU A 105 -13.12 -11.38 15.67
CA GLU A 105 -13.41 -11.90 17.00
C GLU A 105 -14.74 -12.66 16.96
N THR A 106 -14.61 -13.99 16.87
CA THR A 106 -15.43 -15.00 17.55
C THR A 106 -16.89 -15.19 17.06
N SER A 107 -17.38 -16.43 16.90
CA SER A 107 -17.93 -17.16 18.05
C SER A 107 -17.98 -18.67 17.80
N ASP A 108 -17.01 -19.39 18.37
CA ASP A 108 -17.25 -20.72 18.91
C ASP A 108 -18.24 -20.55 20.08
N THR A 109 -19.54 -20.62 19.79
CA THR A 109 -20.54 -20.86 20.83
C THR A 109 -21.34 -22.08 20.45
N ALA A 110 -20.87 -23.20 20.99
CA ALA A 110 -21.69 -24.37 21.25
C ALA A 110 -23.00 -23.95 21.93
N THR A 111 -24.15 -24.25 21.33
CA THR A 111 -25.36 -24.53 22.11
C THR A 111 -26.38 -25.35 21.33
N LYS A 112 -26.54 -26.59 21.83
CA LYS A 112 -27.72 -27.46 21.88
C LYS A 112 -28.14 -28.26 20.65
#